data_AF-A0A316MYC8-F1
#
_entry.id   AF-A0A316MYC8-F1
#
_cell.length_a   1.000
_cell.length_b   1.000
_cell.length_c   1.000
_cell.angle_alpha   90.00
_cell.angle_beta   90.00
_cell.angle_gamma   90.00
#
_symmetry.space_group_name_H-M   'P 1'
#
loop_
_entity.id
_entity.type
_entity.pdbx_description
1 polymer ?
#
loop_
_entity_poly.entity_id
_entity_poly.type
_entity_poly.pdbx_seq_one_letter_code
_entity_poly.pdbx_strand_id
1 'polypeptide(L)'
;MSLICYRISIIFAMIVIGFVCSKTKMLPFESNKYLIMLIMNITSPCLLITSISLIIWPVVTFLAVNWLPLDVYVKAMLVYASAFPTMVMIVVIAASEKKNTQFAAEAVALTTMFSVITLPAATVLLTMYYGI
;
A
#
# COMPACT_ATOMS: atom_id res chain seq x y z
N MET A 1 3.20 -6.09 -21.70
CA MET A 1 1.76 -5.76 -21.58
C MET A 1 0.94 -6.91 -21.01
N SER A 2 0.94 -8.12 -21.60
CA SER A 2 0.11 -9.27 -21.17
C SER A 2 0.25 -9.67 -19.68
N LEU A 3 1.47 -9.65 -19.11
CA LEU A 3 1.71 -10.00 -17.71
C LEU A 3 1.04 -9.06 -16.69
N ILE A 4 0.99 -7.76 -17.00
CA ILE A 4 0.40 -6.74 -16.13
C ILE A 4 -1.13 -6.91 -16.11
N CYS A 5 -1.72 -7.11 -17.29
CA CYS A 5 -3.15 -7.41 -17.43
C CYS A 5 -3.53 -8.65 -16.61
N TYR A 6 -2.73 -9.71 -16.66
CA TYR A 6 -2.98 -10.93 -15.89
C TYR A 6 -2.96 -10.69 -14.36
N ARG A 7 -1.97 -9.93 -13.85
CA ARG A 7 -1.91 -9.61 -12.41
C ARG A 7 -3.09 -8.76 -11.97
N ILE A 8 -3.49 -7.78 -12.79
CA ILE A 8 -4.66 -6.94 -12.51
C ILE A 8 -5.93 -7.80 -12.46
N SER A 9 -6.13 -8.71 -13.42
CA SER A 9 -7.25 -9.65 -13.41
C SER A 9 -7.29 -10.54 -12.17
N ILE A 10 -6.14 -10.97 -11.63
CA ILE A 10 -6.08 -11.74 -10.38
C ILE A 10 -6.58 -10.91 -9.18
N ILE A 11 -6.20 -9.62 -9.08
CA ILE A 11 -6.64 -8.76 -7.98
C ILE A 11 -8.16 -8.60 -8.01
N PHE A 12 -8.73 -8.38 -9.19
CA PHE A 12 -10.19 -8.34 -9.36
C PHE A 12 -10.84 -9.66 -8.99
N ALA A 13 -10.27 -10.80 -9.39
CA ALA A 13 -10.80 -12.12 -9.02
C ALA A 13 -10.81 -12.32 -7.50
N MET A 14 -9.74 -11.94 -6.78
CA MET A 14 -9.68 -12.02 -5.31
C MET A 14 -10.74 -11.13 -4.64
N ILE A 15 -10.95 -9.91 -5.14
CA ILE A 15 -11.99 -9.00 -4.63
C ILE A 15 -13.39 -9.61 -4.84
N VAL A 16 -13.65 -10.15 -6.02
CA VAL A 16 -14.95 -10.78 -6.35
C VAL A 16 -15.18 -12.01 -5.47
N ILE A 17 -14.19 -12.87 -5.28
CA ILE A 17 -14.29 -14.04 -4.39
C ILE A 17 -14.62 -13.58 -2.96
N GLY A 18 -13.90 -12.58 -2.43
CA GLY A 18 -14.18 -12.01 -1.11
C GLY A 18 -15.60 -11.44 -0.99
N PHE A 19 -16.06 -10.74 -2.01
CA PHE A 19 -17.42 -10.18 -2.06
C PHE A 19 -18.50 -11.27 -2.12
N VAL A 20 -18.30 -12.31 -2.94
CA VAL A 20 -19.22 -13.45 -3.04
C VAL A 20 -19.27 -14.20 -1.72
N CYS A 21 -18.13 -14.52 -1.10
CA CYS A 21 -18.08 -15.16 0.23
C CYS A 21 -18.77 -14.32 1.32
N SER A 22 -18.71 -12.99 1.22
CA SER A 22 -19.42 -12.08 2.12
C SER A 22 -20.94 -12.13 1.90
N LYS A 23 -21.40 -12.26 0.65
CA LYS A 23 -22.84 -12.30 0.30
C LYS A 23 -23.49 -13.66 0.47
N THR A 24 -22.75 -14.77 0.28
CA THR A 24 -23.29 -16.14 0.37
C THR A 24 -23.48 -16.65 1.80
N LYS A 25 -23.27 -15.80 2.83
CA LYS A 25 -23.34 -16.16 4.27
C LYS A 25 -22.45 -17.34 4.68
N MET A 26 -21.48 -17.74 3.84
CA MET A 26 -20.44 -18.69 4.25
C MET A 26 -19.66 -18.18 5.48
N LEU A 27 -19.56 -16.86 5.60
CA LEU A 27 -19.10 -16.17 6.80
C LEU A 27 -20.33 -15.84 7.68
N PRO A 28 -20.54 -16.52 8.82
CA PRO A 28 -21.58 -16.14 9.75
C PRO A 28 -21.31 -14.72 10.27
N PHE A 29 -22.36 -13.95 10.59
CA PHE A 29 -22.25 -12.55 11.03
C PHE A 29 -21.28 -12.35 12.20
N GLU A 30 -21.13 -13.37 13.05
CA GLU A 30 -20.20 -13.38 14.17
C GLU A 30 -18.72 -13.49 13.74
N SER A 31 -18.42 -14.16 12.61
CA SER A 31 -17.06 -14.27 12.07
C SER A 31 -16.47 -12.95 11.60
N ASN A 32 -17.30 -11.97 11.24
CA ASN A 32 -16.80 -10.66 10.80
C ASN A 32 -15.96 -9.99 11.91
N LYS A 33 -16.42 -10.12 13.16
CA LYS A 33 -15.68 -9.62 14.34
C LYS A 33 -14.30 -10.28 14.48
N TYR A 34 -14.23 -11.60 14.30
CA TYR A 34 -12.97 -12.34 14.39
C TYR A 34 -12.02 -12.02 13.24
N LEU A 35 -12.54 -11.91 12.00
CA LEU A 35 -11.76 -11.47 10.84
C LEU A 35 -11.20 -10.07 11.04
N ILE A 36 -12.02 -9.15 11.53
CA ILE A 36 -11.56 -7.80 11.81
C ILE A 36 -10.53 -7.80 12.94
N MET A 37 -10.75 -8.53 14.03
CA MET A 37 -9.76 -8.64 15.11
C MET A 37 -8.42 -9.17 14.60
N LEU A 38 -8.44 -10.18 13.73
CA LEU A 38 -7.26 -10.76 13.10
C LEU A 38 -6.54 -9.73 12.23
N ILE A 39 -7.27 -9.06 11.32
CA ILE A 39 -6.74 -7.99 10.47
C ILE A 39 -6.12 -6.90 11.34
N MET A 40 -6.83 -6.41 12.36
CA MET A 40 -6.31 -5.38 13.27
C MET A 40 -5.04 -5.81 14.00
N ASN A 41 -4.97 -7.06 14.48
CA ASN A 41 -3.81 -7.55 15.24
C ASN A 41 -2.57 -7.71 14.36
N ILE A 42 -2.75 -8.15 13.10
CA ILE A 42 -1.66 -8.29 12.14
C ILE A 42 -1.27 -6.93 11.56
N THR A 43 -2.24 -6.08 11.24
CA THR A 43 -1.99 -4.80 10.57
C THR A 43 -1.45 -3.73 11.52
N SER A 44 -1.78 -3.74 12.81
CA SER A 44 -1.24 -2.78 13.79
C SER A 44 0.29 -2.67 13.78
N PRO A 45 1.07 -3.77 13.84
CA PRO A 45 2.53 -3.68 13.68
C PRO A 45 2.93 -3.28 12.26
N CYS A 46 2.16 -3.68 11.24
CA CYS A 46 2.42 -3.26 9.86
C CYS A 46 2.29 -1.74 9.67
N LEU A 47 1.39 -1.02 10.37
CA LEU A 47 1.28 0.44 10.23
C LEU A 47 2.59 1.15 10.56
N LEU A 48 3.24 0.75 11.67
CA LEU A 48 4.51 1.33 12.08
C LEU A 48 5.63 1.00 11.08
N ILE A 49 5.67 -0.23 10.59
CA ILE A 49 6.65 -0.68 9.60
C ILE A 49 6.45 0.05 8.27
N THR A 50 5.20 0.30 7.85
CA THR A 50 4.92 0.99 6.58
C THR A 50 5.44 2.42 6.55
N SER A 51 5.41 3.13 7.69
CA SER A 51 5.99 4.49 7.78
C SER A 51 7.49 4.51 7.47
N ILE A 52 8.22 3.50 7.95
CA ILE A 52 9.67 3.36 7.69
C ILE A 52 9.91 2.88 6.25
N SER A 53 9.02 2.01 5.76
CA SER A 53 9.12 1.39 4.44
C SER A 53 8.97 2.39 3.28
N LEU A 54 8.33 3.55 3.52
CA LEU A 54 8.15 4.64 2.54
C LEU A 54 9.45 5.28 2.05
N ILE A 55 10.56 5.12 2.78
CA ILE A 55 11.88 5.62 2.36
C ILE A 55 12.72 4.47 1.80
N ILE A 56 12.64 3.30 2.41
CA ILE A 56 13.43 2.13 2.04
C ILE A 56 13.05 1.62 0.64
N TRP A 57 11.76 1.46 0.35
CA TRP A 57 11.31 0.90 -0.93
C TRP A 57 11.64 1.79 -2.14
N PRO A 58 11.49 3.12 -2.11
CA PRO A 58 11.95 3.99 -3.20
C PRO A 58 13.44 3.91 -3.47
N VAL A 59 14.26 3.83 -2.43
CA VAL A 59 15.72 3.69 -2.60
C VAL A 59 16.06 2.33 -3.22
N VAL A 60 15.51 1.24 -2.68
CA VAL A 60 15.76 -0.11 -3.20
C VAL A 60 15.26 -0.25 -4.64
N THR A 61 14.07 0.28 -4.96
CA THR A 61 13.55 0.25 -6.33
C THR A 61 14.40 1.10 -7.27
N PHE A 62 14.86 2.29 -6.86
CA PHE A 62 15.80 3.11 -7.66
C PHE A 62 17.08 2.33 -8.02
N LEU A 63 17.71 1.67 -7.04
CA LEU A 63 18.89 0.84 -7.30
C LEU A 63 18.58 -0.33 -8.25
N ALA A 64 17.44 -0.99 -8.06
CA ALA A 64 17.05 -2.15 -8.88
C ALA A 64 16.72 -1.76 -10.33
N VAL A 65 16.00 -0.65 -10.57
CA VAL A 65 15.59 -0.24 -11.92
C VAL A 65 16.75 0.32 -12.76
N ASN A 66 17.84 0.76 -12.11
CA ASN A 66 19.04 1.22 -12.83
C ASN A 66 19.68 0.11 -13.69
N TRP A 67 19.65 -1.14 -13.22
CA TRP A 67 20.18 -2.27 -13.97
C TRP A 67 19.28 -2.72 -15.13
N LEU A 68 17.99 -2.35 -15.10
CA LEU A 68 17.04 -2.82 -16.11
C LEU A 68 17.09 -1.92 -17.37
N PRO A 69 17.13 -2.47 -18.60
CA PRO A 69 17.11 -1.69 -19.84
C PRO A 69 15.69 -1.23 -20.18
N LEU A 70 15.11 -0.40 -19.31
CA LEU A 70 13.81 0.24 -19.50
C LEU A 70 13.97 1.69 -19.92
N ASP A 71 12.91 2.23 -20.53
CA ASP A 71 12.78 3.66 -20.78
C ASP A 71 12.79 4.48 -19.48
N VAL A 72 13.38 5.68 -19.52
CA VAL A 72 13.60 6.55 -18.37
C VAL A 72 12.29 6.90 -17.65
N TYR A 73 11.22 7.18 -18.40
CA TYR A 73 9.92 7.50 -17.81
C TYR A 73 9.32 6.30 -17.08
N VAL A 74 9.53 5.09 -17.59
CA VAL A 74 9.06 3.85 -16.94
C VAL A 74 9.82 3.61 -15.64
N LYS A 75 11.13 3.86 -15.60
CA LYS A 75 11.94 3.75 -14.37
C LYS A 75 11.46 4.73 -13.29
N ALA A 76 11.23 5.99 -13.68
CA ALA A 76 10.74 7.02 -12.77
C ALA A 76 9.36 6.65 -12.19
N MET A 77 8.43 6.19 -13.05
CA MET A 77 7.10 5.73 -12.60
C MET A 77 7.18 4.57 -11.60
N LEU A 78 8.12 3.63 -11.76
CA LEU A 78 8.31 2.53 -10.81
C LEU A 78 8.79 3.01 -9.44
N VAL A 79 9.72 3.97 -9.42
CA VAL A 79 10.21 4.57 -8.17
C VAL A 79 9.10 5.37 -7.48
N TYR A 80 8.33 6.17 -8.22
CA TYR A 80 7.16 6.88 -7.67
C TYR A 80 6.09 5.93 -7.12
N ALA A 81 5.80 4.84 -7.82
CA ALA A 81 4.81 3.85 -7.38
C ALA A 81 5.15 3.26 -6.01
N SER A 82 6.44 3.09 -5.71
CA SER A 82 6.92 2.56 -4.43
C SER A 82 6.92 3.58 -3.29
N ALA A 83 6.80 4.87 -3.61
CA ALA A 83 6.76 5.97 -2.64
C ALA A 83 5.32 6.30 -2.18
N PHE A 84 4.29 5.67 -2.77
CA PHE A 84 2.92 5.90 -2.36
C PHE A 84 2.54 5.09 -1.11
N PRO A 85 1.89 5.72 -0.12
CA PRO A 85 1.32 5.01 1.02
C PRO A 85 0.02 4.31 0.61
N THR A 86 -0.19 3.07 1.03
CA THR A 86 -1.45 2.33 0.83
C THR A 86 -1.88 1.60 2.09
N MET A 87 -2.60 2.29 3.00
CA MET A 87 -3.26 1.65 4.14
C MET A 87 -4.42 2.47 4.74
N VAL A 88 -5.39 2.90 3.94
CA VAL A 88 -6.54 3.70 4.45
C VAL A 88 -7.63 2.84 5.12
N MET A 89 -7.83 1.60 4.65
CA MET A 89 -8.94 0.74 5.11
C MET A 89 -8.90 0.39 6.60
N ILE A 90 -7.73 0.40 7.23
CA ILE A 90 -7.57 0.01 8.63
C ILE A 90 -8.28 0.96 9.60
N VAL A 91 -8.42 2.24 9.26
CA VAL A 91 -9.09 3.23 10.11
C VAL A 91 -10.59 2.94 10.19
N VAL A 92 -11.20 2.62 9.04
CA VAL A 92 -12.62 2.26 8.94
C VAL A 92 -12.90 0.97 9.71
N ILE A 93 -12.00 0.01 9.59
CA ILE A 93 -12.06 -1.28 10.28
C ILE A 93 -11.88 -1.11 11.80
N ALA A 94 -10.93 -0.28 12.24
CA ALA A 94 -10.71 0.05 13.65
C ALA A 94 -11.93 0.75 14.28
N ALA A 95 -12.58 1.63 13.51
CA ALA A 95 -13.79 2.35 13.95
C ALA A 95 -14.97 1.41 14.12
N SER A 96 -15.10 0.43 13.24
CA SER A 96 -16.15 -0.58 13.29
C SER A 96 -16.07 -1.46 14.55
N GLU A 97 -14.87 -1.70 15.08
CA GLU A 97 -14.64 -2.52 16.29
C GLU A 97 -14.43 -1.72 17.59
N LYS A 98 -14.63 -0.38 17.57
CA LYS A 98 -14.32 0.50 18.72
C LYS A 98 -12.89 0.30 19.27
N LYS A 99 -11.94 -0.08 18.40
CA LYS A 99 -10.51 -0.14 18.73
C LYS A 99 -9.92 1.27 18.67
N ASN A 100 -8.62 1.41 18.92
CA ASN A 100 -7.91 2.69 18.89
C ASN A 100 -7.83 3.25 17.46
N THR A 101 -8.93 3.85 17.02
CA THR A 101 -9.08 4.56 15.74
C THR A 101 -8.13 5.73 15.63
N GLN A 102 -7.90 6.42 16.74
CA GLN A 102 -7.02 7.58 16.80
C GLN A 102 -5.61 7.20 16.37
N PHE A 103 -5.06 6.12 16.94
CA PHE A 103 -3.73 5.62 16.56
C PHE A 103 -3.68 5.19 15.09
N ALA A 104 -4.71 4.50 14.59
CA ALA A 104 -4.77 4.09 13.19
C ALA A 104 -4.84 5.31 12.25
N ALA A 105 -5.65 6.32 12.60
CA ALA A 105 -5.80 7.54 11.83
C ALA A 105 -4.52 8.38 11.85
N GLU A 106 -3.85 8.51 13.00
CA GLU A 106 -2.56 9.19 13.15
C GLU A 106 -1.48 8.53 12.30
N ALA A 107 -1.41 7.20 12.28
CA ALA A 107 -0.43 6.50 11.45
C ALA A 107 -0.72 6.64 9.93
N VAL A 108 -1.99 6.68 9.50
CA VAL A 108 -2.34 7.01 8.10
C VAL A 108 -1.98 8.47 7.77
N ALA A 109 -2.24 9.39 8.69
CA ALA A 109 -1.85 10.79 8.50
C ALA A 109 -0.33 10.96 8.42
N LEU A 110 0.43 10.28 9.29
CA LEU A 110 1.90 10.30 9.27
C LEU A 110 2.46 9.76 7.96
N THR A 111 2.00 8.58 7.51
CA THR A 111 2.45 7.99 6.22
C THR A 111 2.11 8.90 5.03
N THR A 112 1.00 9.64 5.09
CA THR A 112 0.65 10.65 4.08
C THR A 112 1.54 11.89 4.16
N MET A 113 1.87 12.37 5.37
CA MET A 113 2.80 13.50 5.54
C MET A 113 4.22 13.15 5.09
N PHE A 114 4.66 11.91 5.33
CA PHE A 114 5.94 11.43 4.82
C PHE A 114 5.95 11.46 3.29
N SER A 115 4.90 10.98 2.60
CA SER A 115 4.85 10.97 1.13
C SER A 115 4.88 12.38 0.51
N VAL A 116 4.31 13.38 1.18
CA VAL A 116 4.42 14.80 0.78
C VAL A 116 5.88 15.25 0.68
N ILE A 117 6.79 14.67 1.47
CA ILE A 117 8.23 14.97 1.45
C ILE A 117 8.98 13.99 0.54
N THR A 118 8.70 12.68 0.62
CA THR A 118 9.42 11.68 -0.16
C THR A 118 9.16 11.78 -1.66
N LEU A 119 7.96 12.19 -2.10
CA LEU A 119 7.67 12.33 -3.53
C LEU A 119 8.48 13.46 -4.19
N PRO A 120 8.52 14.70 -3.65
CA PRO A 120 9.42 15.74 -4.14
C PRO A 120 10.89 15.35 -4.03
N ALA A 121 11.32 14.72 -2.93
CA ALA A 121 12.71 14.29 -2.77
C ALA A 121 13.11 13.25 -3.82
N ALA A 122 12.25 12.26 -4.09
CA ALA A 122 12.44 11.30 -5.16
C ALA A 122 12.45 11.98 -6.54
N THR A 123 11.58 12.97 -6.75
CA THR A 123 11.55 13.76 -8.00
C THR A 123 12.88 14.46 -8.23
N VAL A 124 13.39 15.20 -7.25
CA VAL A 124 14.66 15.92 -7.34
C VAL A 124 15.82 14.95 -7.62
N LEU A 125 15.87 13.80 -6.92
CA LEU A 125 16.88 12.78 -7.14
C LEU A 125 16.83 12.19 -8.55
N LEU A 126 15.64 11.85 -9.03
CA LEU A 126 15.43 11.29 -10.36
C LEU A 126 15.74 12.31 -11.46
N THR A 127 15.36 13.57 -11.29
CA THR A 127 15.70 14.68 -12.20
C THR A 127 17.21 14.90 -12.28
N MET A 128 17.92 14.89 -11.14
CA MET A 128 19.38 15.03 -11.15
C MET A 128 20.09 13.85 -11.83
N TYR A 129 19.58 12.62 -11.65
CA TYR A 129 20.24 11.41 -12.15
C TYR A 129 19.89 11.09 -13.61
N TYR A 130 18.62 11.24 -14.00
CA TYR A 130 18.13 10.91 -15.34
C TYR A 130 17.95 12.13 -16.25
N GLY A 131 18.04 13.36 -15.73
CA GLY A 131 17.92 14.59 -16.51
C GLY A 131 16.50 14.93 -16.97
N ILE A 132 15.47 14.42 -16.27
CA ILE A 132 14.04 14.62 -16.57
C ILE A 132 13.38 15.70 -15.72
#